data_AF-A0A023PTH7-F1
#
_entry.id   AF-A0A023PTH7-F1
#
_cell.length_a   1.000
_cell.length_b   1.000
_cell.length_c   1.000
_cell.angle_alpha   90.00
_cell.angle_beta   90.00
_cell.angle_gamma   90.00
#
_symmetry.space_group_name_H-M   'P 1'
#
loop_
_entity.id
_entity.type
_entity.pdbx_description
1 polymer ?
#
loop_
_entity_poly.entity_id
_entity_poly.type
_entity_poly.pdbx_seq_one_letter_code
_entity_poly.pdbx_strand_id
1 'polypeptide(L)'
;MSLVCVCGELATFTDESRLPPSLPSYNHDSPSHSFQPLIRSLRQSLSVVLEPRAVSIQLDKRKYGLMVAPIHDPQLMESAEFIIAVKARMPLDELRRLFTQQTKVASVEKIRELISLQLPGIPLTPLPVAPRQLPYHAGYTYYQLDKTSAAWAMLTHSSGFAFHVAAAFDDLELQFWAIRS
;
A
#
# COMPACT_ATOMS: atom_id res chain seq x y z
N MET A 1 30.78 -22.71 6.98
CA MET A 1 29.78 -22.71 5.89
C MET A 1 28.49 -22.00 6.26
N SER A 2 27.93 -22.20 7.46
CA SER A 2 26.64 -21.60 7.88
C SER A 2 26.50 -20.09 7.66
N LEU A 3 27.50 -19.29 8.03
CA LEU A 3 27.43 -17.82 7.92
C LEU A 3 27.37 -17.30 6.47
N VAL A 4 28.01 -17.99 5.52
CA VAL A 4 27.97 -17.60 4.11
C VAL A 4 26.59 -17.91 3.51
N CYS A 5 26.01 -19.06 3.86
CA CYS A 5 24.64 -19.39 3.46
C CYS A 5 23.63 -18.36 3.99
N VAL A 6 23.72 -18.00 5.28
CA VAL A 6 22.85 -16.97 5.87
C VAL A 6 23.03 -15.61 5.17
N CYS A 7 24.26 -15.22 4.84
CA CYS A 7 24.50 -13.99 4.08
C CYS A 7 23.87 -14.03 2.68
N GLY A 8 23.94 -15.18 1.99
CA GLY A 8 23.30 -15.37 0.69
C GLY A 8 21.78 -15.35 0.77
N GLU A 9 21.19 -15.97 1.79
CA GLU A 9 19.74 -15.94 2.04
C GLU A 9 19.27 -14.52 2.34
N LEU A 10 19.95 -13.79 3.23
CA LEU A 10 19.61 -12.40 3.56
C LEU A 10 19.68 -11.49 2.32
N ALA A 11 20.67 -11.69 1.43
CA ALA A 11 20.79 -10.92 0.20
C ALA A 11 19.54 -11.03 -0.70
N THR A 12 18.80 -12.13 -0.66
CA THR A 12 17.55 -12.28 -1.43
C THR A 12 16.43 -11.31 -0.98
N PHE A 13 16.50 -10.84 0.27
CA PHE A 13 15.54 -9.91 0.86
C PHE A 13 16.06 -8.48 0.92
N THR A 14 17.38 -8.29 1.08
CA THR A 14 17.97 -6.98 1.39
C THR A 14 18.66 -6.31 0.22
N ASP A 15 19.02 -7.05 -0.83
CA ASP A 15 19.72 -6.54 -2.02
C ASP A 15 18.77 -6.45 -3.22
N GLU A 16 18.81 -5.35 -3.98
CA GLU A 16 17.94 -5.15 -5.15
C GLU A 16 18.17 -6.19 -6.24
N SER A 17 19.42 -6.62 -6.42
CA SER A 17 19.78 -7.66 -7.40
C SER A 17 19.31 -9.05 -6.96
N ARG A 18 19.01 -9.22 -5.66
CA ARG A 18 18.71 -10.50 -5.00
C ARG A 18 19.78 -11.57 -5.21
N LEU A 19 21.00 -11.16 -5.54
CA LEU A 19 22.14 -12.04 -5.76
C LEU A 19 23.08 -12.00 -4.54
N PRO A 20 23.75 -13.12 -4.22
CA PRO A 20 24.73 -13.13 -3.14
C PRO A 20 25.93 -12.25 -3.50
N PRO A 21 26.50 -11.51 -2.53
CA PRO A 21 27.71 -10.74 -2.77
C PRO A 21 28.89 -11.67 -3.10
N SER A 22 29.81 -11.18 -3.95
CA SER A 22 31.05 -11.90 -4.23
C SER A 22 31.95 -11.88 -2.99
N LEU A 23 32.07 -13.01 -2.31
CA LEU A 23 32.85 -13.18 -1.09
C LEU A 23 34.12 -14.00 -1.38
N PRO A 24 35.29 -13.62 -0.80
CA PRO A 24 36.50 -14.41 -0.95
C PRO A 24 36.35 -15.78 -0.29
N SER A 25 37.06 -16.77 -0.84
CA SER A 25 37.14 -18.11 -0.25
C SER A 25 37.78 -18.05 1.16
N TYR A 26 37.45 -19.04 1.98
CA TYR A 26 38.01 -19.15 3.33
C TYR A 26 39.52 -19.38 3.28
N ASN A 27 40.29 -18.51 3.94
CA ASN A 27 41.72 -18.63 4.14
C ASN A 27 42.02 -18.76 5.63
N HIS A 28 42.50 -19.93 6.06
CA HIS A 28 42.81 -20.21 7.47
C HIS A 28 44.02 -19.41 7.97
N ASP A 29 44.96 -19.09 7.09
CA ASP A 29 46.18 -18.34 7.42
C ASP A 29 45.91 -16.84 7.55
N SER A 30 44.81 -16.36 6.98
CA SER A 30 44.36 -14.97 7.12
C SER A 30 42.85 -14.88 7.32
N PRO A 31 42.35 -15.23 8.52
CA PRO A 31 40.92 -15.25 8.80
C PRO A 31 40.27 -13.87 8.60
N SER A 32 40.99 -12.80 8.91
CA SER A 32 40.52 -11.42 8.74
C SER A 32 40.13 -11.11 7.29
N HIS A 33 40.89 -11.61 6.31
CA HIS A 33 40.63 -11.40 4.90
C HIS A 33 39.31 -12.05 4.44
N SER A 34 38.96 -13.21 5.00
CA SER A 34 37.70 -13.91 4.67
C SER A 34 36.51 -13.42 5.50
N PHE A 35 36.70 -13.12 6.80
CA PHE A 35 35.60 -12.79 7.70
C PHE A 35 35.18 -11.32 7.67
N GLN A 36 36.10 -10.37 7.46
CA GLN A 36 35.71 -8.94 7.41
C GLN A 36 34.66 -8.61 6.35
N PRO A 37 34.80 -9.01 5.06
CA PRO A 37 33.79 -8.71 4.06
C PRO A 37 32.45 -9.40 4.40
N LEU A 38 32.48 -10.64 4.89
CA LEU A 38 31.28 -11.38 5.29
C LEU A 38 30.53 -10.68 6.44
N ILE A 39 31.22 -10.29 7.51
CA ILE A 39 30.62 -9.60 8.65
C ILE A 39 30.08 -8.22 8.23
N ARG A 40 30.76 -7.52 7.32
CA ARG A 40 30.27 -6.24 6.78
C ARG A 40 28.95 -6.44 6.03
N SER A 41 28.88 -7.41 5.11
CA SER A 41 27.67 -7.72 4.35
C SER A 41 26.53 -8.14 5.27
N LEU A 42 26.79 -9.00 6.25
CA LEU A 42 25.79 -9.39 7.25
C LEU A 42 25.27 -8.20 8.05
N ARG A 43 26.15 -7.31 8.53
CA ARG A 43 25.74 -6.10 9.25
C ARG A 43 24.91 -5.18 8.36
N GLN A 44 25.28 -5.03 7.10
CA GLN A 44 24.50 -4.23 6.15
C GLN A 44 23.11 -4.82 5.94
N SER A 45 23.00 -6.12 5.63
CA SER A 45 21.71 -6.81 5.49
C SER A 45 20.85 -6.70 6.74
N LEU A 46 21.43 -6.90 7.93
CA LEU A 46 20.71 -6.79 9.20
C LEU A 46 20.35 -5.36 9.59
N SER A 47 20.99 -4.36 8.97
CA SER A 47 20.64 -2.95 9.15
C SER A 47 19.56 -2.49 8.17
N VAL A 48 19.18 -3.33 7.19
CA VAL A 48 18.07 -3.02 6.29
C VAL A 48 16.77 -3.19 7.07
N VAL A 49 16.07 -2.08 7.30
CA VAL A 49 14.71 -2.10 7.82
C VAL A 49 13.78 -2.47 6.66
N LEU A 50 13.29 -3.71 6.68
CA LEU A 50 12.25 -4.17 5.76
C LEU A 50 10.91 -3.57 6.19
N GLU A 51 10.68 -2.31 5.85
CA GLU A 51 9.35 -1.74 6.01
C GLU A 51 8.39 -2.42 5.02
N PRO A 52 7.18 -2.81 5.46
CA PRO A 52 6.16 -3.29 4.53
C PRO A 52 5.89 -2.20 3.50
N ARG A 53 6.22 -2.49 2.23
CA ARG A 53 5.95 -1.55 1.12
C ARG A 53 4.46 -1.21 1.00
N ALA A 54 3.57 -2.08 1.48
CA ALA A 54 2.14 -1.81 1.56
C ALA A 54 1.67 -1.88 3.01
N VAL A 55 0.97 -0.84 3.47
CA VAL A 55 0.39 -0.72 4.81
C VAL A 55 -1.13 -0.75 4.68
N SER A 56 -1.77 -1.66 5.40
CA SER A 56 -3.25 -1.69 5.49
C SER A 56 -3.73 -0.56 6.39
N ILE A 57 -4.70 0.21 5.90
CA ILE A 57 -5.38 1.26 6.63
C ILE A 57 -6.77 0.75 6.99
N GLN A 58 -7.09 0.80 8.28
CA GLN A 58 -8.37 0.32 8.78
C GLN A 58 -9.52 1.23 8.34
N LEU A 59 -10.60 0.62 7.88
CA LEU A 59 -11.83 1.31 7.49
C LEU A 59 -12.89 1.14 8.58
N ASP A 60 -13.15 2.22 9.32
CA ASP A 60 -14.21 2.28 10.31
C ASP A 60 -15.55 2.51 9.63
N LYS A 61 -16.38 1.47 9.57
CA LYS A 61 -17.76 1.56 9.06
C LYS A 61 -18.61 2.42 10.00
N ARG A 62 -19.21 3.48 9.46
CA ARG A 62 -20.18 4.36 10.11
C ARG A 62 -21.57 4.13 9.48
N LYS A 63 -22.55 4.95 9.87
CA LYS A 63 -23.91 4.89 9.33
C LYS A 63 -23.99 5.42 7.90
N TYR A 64 -25.01 4.99 7.16
CA TYR A 64 -25.37 5.53 5.83
C TYR A 64 -24.26 5.39 4.76
N GLY A 65 -23.59 4.25 4.72
CA GLY A 65 -22.56 3.96 3.70
C GLY A 65 -21.29 4.80 3.85
N LEU A 66 -21.10 5.48 4.98
CA LEU A 66 -19.89 6.25 5.30
C LEU A 66 -18.86 5.35 5.97
N MET A 67 -17.61 5.40 5.49
CA MET A 67 -16.47 4.68 6.06
C MET A 67 -15.32 5.66 6.22
N VAL A 68 -14.63 5.59 7.35
CA VAL A 68 -13.55 6.52 7.70
C VAL A 68 -12.25 5.73 7.83
N ALA A 69 -11.18 6.25 7.22
CA ALA A 69 -9.83 5.71 7.27
C ALA A 69 -8.90 6.77 7.86
N PRO A 70 -8.68 6.78 9.19
CA PRO A 70 -7.78 7.73 9.81
C PRO A 70 -6.33 7.47 9.36
N ILE A 71 -5.56 8.54 9.17
CA ILE A 71 -4.14 8.45 8.81
C ILE A 71 -3.32 9.15 9.89
N HIS A 72 -2.41 8.41 10.51
CA HIS A 72 -1.59 8.90 11.61
C HIS A 72 -0.17 9.31 11.17
N ASP A 73 0.29 8.79 10.02
CA ASP A 73 1.63 9.07 9.48
C ASP A 73 1.52 10.08 8.33
N PRO A 74 1.96 11.34 8.53
CA PRO A 74 1.96 12.35 7.48
C PRO A 74 2.82 11.99 6.28
N GLN A 75 3.87 11.17 6.46
CA GLN A 75 4.76 10.78 5.36
C GLN A 75 4.02 9.93 4.31
N LEU A 76 2.96 9.22 4.70
CA LEU A 76 2.12 8.47 3.76
C LEU A 76 1.37 9.40 2.81
N MET A 77 0.92 10.58 3.27
CA MET A 77 0.23 11.54 2.40
C MET A 77 1.13 12.00 1.25
N GLU A 78 2.39 12.28 1.56
CA GLU A 78 3.37 12.79 0.61
C GLU A 78 3.86 11.69 -0.34
N SER A 79 4.31 10.56 0.20
CA SER A 79 5.09 9.56 -0.55
C SER A 79 4.30 8.35 -1.04
N ALA A 80 3.17 7.99 -0.44
CA ALA A 80 2.56 6.67 -0.65
C ALA A 80 1.37 6.69 -1.62
N GLU A 81 1.30 5.79 -2.59
CA GLU A 81 0.10 5.61 -3.41
C GLU A 81 -1.05 4.98 -2.60
N PHE A 82 -2.26 5.49 -2.76
CA PHE A 82 -3.43 4.98 -2.02
C PHE A 82 -4.30 4.13 -2.91
N ILE A 83 -4.52 2.89 -2.51
CA ILE A 83 -5.28 1.88 -3.24
C ILE A 83 -6.45 1.40 -2.39
N ILE A 84 -7.64 1.36 -3.00
CA ILE A 84 -8.80 0.67 -2.43
C ILE A 84 -9.07 -0.60 -3.23
N ALA A 85 -9.17 -1.72 -2.52
CA ALA A 85 -9.60 -3.00 -3.06
C ALA A 85 -11.08 -3.22 -2.67
N VAL A 86 -11.89 -3.59 -3.65
CA VAL A 86 -13.34 -3.70 -3.54
C VAL A 86 -13.78 -5.09 -3.99
N LYS A 87 -14.65 -5.72 -3.21
CA LYS A 87 -15.35 -6.93 -3.60
C LYS A 87 -16.81 -6.81 -3.22
N ALA A 88 -17.67 -7.25 -4.12
CA ALA A 88 -19.11 -7.28 -3.94
C ALA A 88 -19.69 -8.45 -4.72
N ARG A 89 -20.90 -8.89 -4.38
CA ARG A 89 -21.59 -9.99 -5.05
C ARG A 89 -22.20 -9.57 -6.39
N MET A 90 -21.34 -9.28 -7.38
CA MET A 90 -21.76 -8.90 -8.73
C MET A 90 -20.65 -9.12 -9.78
N PRO A 91 -20.94 -9.02 -11.09
CA PRO A 91 -19.92 -9.10 -12.13
C PRO A 91 -18.82 -8.03 -11.98
N LEU A 92 -17.55 -8.43 -12.14
CA LEU A 92 -16.39 -7.55 -11.90
C LEU A 92 -16.36 -6.32 -12.82
N ASP A 93 -16.76 -6.47 -14.09
CA ASP A 93 -16.81 -5.35 -15.05
C ASP A 93 -17.86 -4.31 -14.67
N GLU A 94 -18.99 -4.78 -14.13
CA GLU A 94 -20.05 -3.91 -13.64
C GLU A 94 -19.62 -3.20 -12.36
N LEU A 95 -19.03 -3.94 -11.41
CA LEU A 95 -18.44 -3.39 -10.18
C LEU A 95 -17.40 -2.32 -10.50
N ARG A 96 -16.52 -2.58 -11.49
CA ARG A 96 -15.48 -1.65 -11.94
C ARG A 96 -16.08 -0.29 -12.32
N ARG A 97 -17.17 -0.28 -13.07
CA ARG A 97 -17.83 0.96 -13.50
C ARG A 97 -18.67 1.60 -12.40
N LEU A 98 -19.52 0.81 -11.73
CA LEU A 98 -20.49 1.33 -10.77
C LEU A 98 -19.82 1.86 -9.50
N PHE A 99 -18.76 1.20 -9.03
CA PHE A 99 -18.09 1.65 -7.81
C PHE A 99 -17.49 3.04 -7.97
N THR A 100 -16.82 3.34 -9.09
CA THR A 100 -16.27 4.68 -9.38
C THR A 100 -17.36 5.74 -9.48
N GLN A 101 -18.55 5.39 -10.00
CA GLN A 101 -19.67 6.33 -10.13
C GLN A 101 -20.42 6.58 -8.82
N GLN A 102 -20.53 5.55 -7.97
CA GLN A 102 -21.36 5.57 -6.77
C GLN A 102 -20.56 5.79 -5.48
N THR A 103 -19.24 5.93 -5.58
CA THR A 103 -18.36 6.19 -4.44
C THR A 103 -17.78 7.59 -4.51
N LYS A 104 -17.90 8.33 -3.40
CA LYS A 104 -17.21 9.60 -3.20
C LYS A 104 -16.10 9.42 -2.17
N VAL A 105 -14.94 9.98 -2.47
CA VAL A 105 -13.79 9.99 -1.56
C VAL A 105 -13.44 11.42 -1.21
N ALA A 106 -13.24 11.69 0.07
CA ALA A 106 -12.94 13.03 0.57
C ALA A 106 -12.13 12.97 1.86
N SER A 107 -11.82 14.12 2.44
CA SER A 107 -11.42 14.18 3.85
C SER A 107 -12.59 13.87 4.77
N VAL A 108 -12.30 13.39 5.98
CA VAL A 108 -13.31 13.08 7.01
C VAL A 108 -14.20 14.29 7.31
N GLU A 109 -13.62 15.48 7.28
CA GLU A 109 -14.28 16.74 7.63
C GLU A 109 -15.18 17.25 6.50
N LYS A 110 -14.80 17.04 5.23
CA LYS A 110 -15.53 17.60 4.08
C LYS A 110 -16.50 16.64 3.41
N ILE A 111 -16.44 15.33 3.67
CA ILE A 111 -17.27 14.34 2.98
C ILE A 111 -18.77 14.66 3.01
N ARG A 112 -19.29 15.14 4.15
CA ARG A 112 -20.71 15.49 4.30
C ARG A 112 -21.11 16.68 3.43
N GLU A 113 -20.25 17.68 3.35
CA GLU A 113 -20.45 18.84 2.49
C GLU A 113 -20.46 18.42 1.02
N LEU A 114 -19.52 17.58 0.59
CA LEU A 114 -19.47 17.07 -0.79
C LEU A 114 -20.70 16.23 -1.18
N ILE A 115 -21.28 15.51 -0.22
CA ILE A 115 -22.53 14.77 -0.44
C ILE A 115 -23.69 15.77 -0.62
N SER A 116 -23.86 16.69 0.33
CA SER A 116 -24.96 17.66 0.32
C SER A 116 -24.94 18.59 -0.88
N LEU A 117 -23.76 19.09 -1.26
CA LEU A 117 -23.56 20.02 -2.38
C LEU A 117 -23.33 19.32 -3.72
N GLN A 118 -23.39 17.98 -3.74
CA GLN A 118 -23.15 17.16 -4.93
C GLN A 118 -21.78 17.43 -5.61
N LEU A 119 -20.80 17.92 -4.85
CA LEU A 119 -19.47 18.22 -5.36
C LEU A 119 -18.68 16.93 -5.67
N PRO A 120 -17.75 17.00 -6.65
CA PRO A 120 -16.84 15.89 -6.94
C PRO A 120 -15.86 15.68 -5.79
N GLY A 121 -15.56 14.41 -5.51
CA GLY A 121 -14.50 14.02 -4.59
C GLY A 121 -13.18 13.73 -5.30
N ILE A 122 -12.28 13.06 -4.59
CA ILE A 122 -11.04 12.54 -5.16
C ILE A 122 -11.39 11.43 -6.17
N PRO A 123 -10.94 11.54 -7.43
CA PRO A 123 -11.21 10.52 -8.45
C PRO A 123 -10.60 9.16 -8.09
N LEU A 124 -11.32 8.10 -8.44
CA LEU A 124 -10.89 6.71 -8.34
C LEU A 124 -10.58 6.16 -9.73
N THR A 125 -9.32 5.81 -9.97
CA THR A 125 -8.85 5.24 -11.23
C THR A 125 -8.78 3.72 -11.13
N PRO A 126 -9.58 2.96 -11.89
CA PRO A 126 -9.55 1.50 -11.84
C PRO A 126 -8.22 0.97 -12.38
N LEU A 127 -7.63 0.03 -11.65
CA LEU A 127 -6.42 -0.66 -12.06
C LEU A 127 -6.77 -1.96 -12.81
N PRO A 128 -6.06 -2.28 -13.91
CA PRO A 128 -6.31 -3.51 -14.68
C PRO A 128 -5.87 -4.76 -13.92
N VAL A 129 -4.83 -4.64 -13.08
CA VAL A 129 -4.23 -5.72 -12.29
C VAL A 129 -3.97 -5.26 -10.87
N ALA A 130 -3.94 -6.21 -9.93
CA ALA A 130 -3.56 -5.94 -8.55
C ALA A 130 -2.08 -5.47 -8.48
N PRO A 131 -1.76 -4.40 -7.74
CA PRO A 131 -0.39 -4.04 -7.43
C PRO A 131 0.37 -5.20 -6.76
N ARG A 132 1.64 -5.40 -7.15
CA ARG A 132 2.45 -6.55 -6.72
C ARG A 132 2.80 -6.53 -5.23
N GLN A 133 2.66 -5.37 -4.60
CA GLN A 133 2.91 -5.12 -3.19
C GLN A 133 1.75 -5.58 -2.30
N LEU A 134 0.55 -5.77 -2.89
CA LEU A 134 -0.67 -6.16 -2.16
C LEU A 134 -0.84 -7.68 -2.17
N PRO A 135 -1.38 -8.27 -1.10
CA PRO A 135 -1.78 -9.67 -1.10
C PRO A 135 -2.86 -9.89 -2.17
N TYR A 136 -2.71 -10.96 -2.96
CA TYR A 136 -3.70 -11.30 -3.97
C TYR A 136 -4.96 -11.85 -3.31
N HIS A 137 -6.10 -11.22 -3.59
CA HIS A 137 -7.41 -11.69 -3.19
C HIS A 137 -8.28 -11.89 -4.44
N ALA A 138 -8.72 -13.13 -4.68
CA ALA A 138 -9.59 -13.44 -5.80
C ALA A 138 -10.93 -12.69 -5.66
N GLY A 139 -11.44 -12.16 -6.77
CA GLY A 139 -12.73 -11.46 -6.82
C GLY A 139 -12.69 -10.00 -6.36
N TYR A 140 -11.50 -9.42 -6.14
CA TYR A 140 -11.34 -8.00 -5.85
C TYR A 140 -11.05 -7.19 -7.12
N THR A 141 -11.66 -6.00 -7.23
CA THR A 141 -11.25 -4.93 -8.13
C THR A 141 -10.45 -3.89 -7.38
N TYR A 142 -9.46 -3.28 -8.03
CA TYR A 142 -8.53 -2.35 -7.40
C TYR A 142 -8.66 -0.98 -8.03
N TYR A 143 -8.60 0.07 -7.21
CA TYR A 143 -8.69 1.46 -7.66
C TYR A 143 -7.63 2.29 -6.95
N GLN A 144 -6.94 3.12 -7.70
CA GLN A 144 -5.99 4.10 -7.19
C GLN A 144 -6.69 5.43 -6.99
N LEU A 145 -6.43 6.10 -5.87
CA LEU A 145 -6.88 7.47 -5.65
C LEU A 145 -5.95 8.43 -6.41
N ASP A 146 -6.54 9.37 -7.16
CA ASP A 146 -5.78 10.34 -7.94
C ASP A 146 -5.24 11.49 -7.06
N LYS A 147 -3.95 11.39 -6.74
CA LYS A 147 -3.20 12.41 -6.00
C LYS A 147 -3.01 13.74 -6.75
N THR A 148 -3.10 13.73 -8.07
CA THR A 148 -2.87 14.92 -8.90
C THR A 148 -4.12 15.80 -9.01
N SER A 149 -5.27 15.27 -8.58
CA SER A 149 -6.54 16.00 -8.62
C SER A 149 -6.55 17.20 -7.68
N ALA A 150 -7.26 18.27 -8.07
CA ALA A 150 -7.46 19.44 -7.21
C ALA A 150 -8.18 19.10 -5.89
N ALA A 151 -9.02 18.05 -5.91
CA ALA A 151 -9.67 17.50 -4.73
C ALA A 151 -8.68 16.80 -3.77
N TRP A 152 -7.42 16.58 -4.14
CA TRP A 152 -6.42 16.09 -3.20
C TRP A 152 -6.03 17.14 -2.16
N ALA A 153 -6.07 18.43 -2.52
CA ALA A 153 -5.62 19.52 -1.64
C ALA A 153 -6.42 19.65 -0.34
N MET A 154 -7.63 19.08 -0.28
CA MET A 154 -8.44 19.02 0.95
C MET A 154 -7.94 17.97 1.96
N LEU A 155 -7.04 17.07 1.57
CA LEU A 155 -6.45 16.08 2.48
C LEU A 155 -5.24 16.59 3.26
N THR A 156 -4.56 17.64 2.79
CA THR A 156 -3.28 18.12 3.31
C THR A 156 -3.29 18.44 4.81
N HIS A 157 -4.46 18.81 5.36
CA HIS A 157 -4.64 19.11 6.80
C HIS A 157 -5.77 18.27 7.43
N SER A 158 -6.10 17.14 6.82
CA SER A 158 -7.18 16.27 7.28
C SER A 158 -6.70 15.18 8.23
N SER A 159 -7.63 14.66 9.02
CA SER A 159 -7.40 13.50 9.89
C SER A 159 -7.36 12.15 9.15
N GLY A 160 -7.65 12.14 7.84
CA GLY A 160 -7.65 10.94 7.00
C GLY A 160 -8.69 10.99 5.89
N PHE A 161 -9.00 9.82 5.35
CA PHE A 161 -9.97 9.67 4.26
C PHE A 161 -11.35 9.31 4.78
N ALA A 162 -12.36 9.71 4.03
CA ALA A 162 -13.71 9.20 4.15
C ALA A 162 -14.21 8.74 2.78
N PHE A 163 -14.80 7.55 2.78
CA PHE A 163 -15.47 6.94 1.64
C PHE A 163 -16.96 6.95 1.90
N HIS A 164 -17.72 7.50 0.97
CA HIS A 164 -19.17 7.37 0.96
C HIS A 164 -19.59 6.56 -0.25
N VAL A 165 -20.25 5.43 0.00
CA VAL A 165 -20.78 4.55 -1.04
C VAL A 165 -22.29 4.72 -1.06
N ALA A 166 -22.82 5.32 -2.13
CA ALA A 166 -24.23 5.62 -2.27
C ALA A 166 -25.07 4.36 -2.58
N ALA A 167 -24.47 3.37 -3.24
CA ALA A 167 -25.11 2.09 -3.55
C ALA A 167 -25.12 1.15 -2.33
N ALA A 168 -26.20 0.38 -2.19
CA ALA A 168 -26.16 -0.86 -1.45
C ALA A 168 -25.56 -1.95 -2.35
N PHE A 169 -24.26 -2.19 -2.23
CA PHE A 169 -23.62 -3.36 -2.82
C PHE A 169 -23.80 -4.56 -1.89
N ASP A 170 -24.32 -5.66 -2.42
CA ASP A 170 -24.44 -6.92 -1.66
C ASP A 170 -23.05 -7.48 -1.34
N ASP A 171 -22.87 -7.91 -0.09
CA ASP A 171 -21.61 -8.45 0.44
C ASP A 171 -20.38 -7.54 0.18
N LEU A 172 -20.55 -6.23 0.39
CA LEU A 172 -19.48 -5.25 0.19
C LEU A 172 -18.32 -5.42 1.19
N GLU A 173 -17.19 -5.84 0.64
CA GLU A 173 -15.89 -5.88 1.29
C GLU A 173 -14.98 -4.78 0.71
N LEU A 174 -14.41 -3.97 1.59
CA LEU A 174 -13.45 -2.92 1.23
C LEU A 174 -12.18 -3.10 2.03
N GLN A 175 -11.05 -2.93 1.36
CA GLN A 175 -9.74 -2.86 1.99
C GLN A 175 -9.01 -1.62 1.48
N PHE A 176 -8.42 -0.86 2.39
CA PHE A 176 -7.69 0.35 2.03
C PHE A 176 -6.22 0.20 2.37
N TRP A 177 -5.37 0.64 1.45
CA TRP A 177 -3.93 0.40 1.51
C TRP A 177 -3.16 1.64 1.06
N ALA A 178 -2.01 1.86 1.70
CA ALA A 178 -1.00 2.80 1.26
C ALA A 178 0.25 2.04 0.82
N ILE A 179 0.71 2.26 -0.40
CA ILE A 179 1.94 1.68 -0.96
C ILE A 179 3.02 2.75 -0.94
N ARG A 180 4.07 2.57 -0.13
CA ARG A 180 5.22 3.48 -0.10
C ARG A 180 5.99 3.36 -1.41
N SER A 181 6.28 4.52 -2.03
CA SER A 181 7.08 4.63 -3.25
C SER A 181 8.56 4.50 -2.96
#